data_AF-A0A0D9QDX1-F1
#
_entry.id   AF-A0A0D9QDX1-F1
#
_cell.length_a   1.000
_cell.length_b   1.000
_cell.length_c   1.000
_cell.angle_alpha   90.00
_cell.angle_beta   90.00
_cell.angle_gamma   90.00
#
_symmetry.space_group_name_H-M   'P 1'
#
loop_
_entity.id
_entity.type
_entity.pdbx_description
1 polymer ?
#
loop_
_entity_poly.entity_id
_entity_poly.type
_entity_poly.pdbx_seq_one_letter_code
_entity_poly.pdbx_strand_id
1 'polypeptide(L)'
;MQESLGQDVTAQLKQFVEHMEHDDIDSYAANCKNTGYTREGGGKDFFKHNEGDELMCKLMTGALFFMNANSWTKRRGHMVVSNDDELKEYVRCAIVNIFMYILLESPCRSQMGVYYAWETVTKMEADMPGLITKGTCQRGVFTDIQTKEFDMEQMIKNWLQNNATVKGKIEAPAIKSKCTQRLQDLVSGTKGTNTMDEQIELKTTEKHVIEDLRPETTHRTHLQQQRLQHHRHRQVRTNGRKH
;
A
#
# COMPACT_ATOMS: atom_id res chain seq x y z
N MET A 1 28.94 4.63 -15.48
CA MET A 1 28.05 5.49 -14.67
C MET A 1 26.59 5.40 -15.12
N GLN A 2 26.30 5.36 -16.43
CA GLN A 2 24.93 5.14 -16.93
C GLN A 2 24.43 3.69 -16.72
N GLU A 3 25.27 2.67 -16.91
CA GLU A 3 24.88 1.28 -16.61
C GLU A 3 24.54 1.06 -15.13
N SER A 4 25.19 1.78 -14.19
CA SER A 4 24.90 1.63 -12.77
C SER A 4 23.56 2.25 -12.37
N LEU A 5 23.21 3.43 -12.90
CA LEU A 5 21.95 4.09 -12.54
C LEU A 5 20.72 3.30 -12.97
N GLY A 6 20.71 2.76 -14.19
CA GLY A 6 19.61 1.91 -14.66
C GLY A 6 19.49 0.61 -13.84
N GLN A 7 20.62 0.02 -13.43
CA GLN A 7 20.64 -1.15 -12.55
C GLN A 7 20.12 -0.81 -11.15
N ASP A 8 20.49 0.35 -10.60
CA ASP A 8 20.04 0.80 -9.28
C ASP A 8 18.53 1.06 -9.27
N VAL A 9 18.00 1.73 -10.30
CA VAL A 9 16.55 1.93 -10.48
C VAL A 9 15.82 0.59 -10.62
N THR A 10 16.36 -0.34 -11.42
CA THR A 10 15.79 -1.68 -11.57
C THR A 10 15.79 -2.44 -10.23
N ALA A 11 16.86 -2.32 -9.45
CA ALA A 11 16.95 -2.96 -8.14
C ALA A 11 15.90 -2.40 -7.17
N GLN A 12 15.68 -1.09 -7.16
CA GLN A 12 14.63 -0.47 -6.34
C GLN A 12 13.22 -0.86 -6.81
N LEU A 13 13.00 -0.99 -8.12
CA LEU A 13 11.72 -1.47 -8.67
C LEU A 13 11.41 -2.91 -8.27
N LYS A 14 12.41 -3.80 -8.27
CA LYS A 14 12.24 -5.17 -7.77
C LYS A 14 11.88 -5.19 -6.30
N GLN A 15 12.61 -4.43 -5.47
CA GLN A 15 12.30 -4.30 -4.04
C GLN A 15 10.90 -3.73 -3.81
N PHE A 16 10.48 -2.77 -4.63
CA PHE A 16 9.13 -2.22 -4.55
C PHE A 16 8.07 -3.29 -4.79
N VAL A 17 8.22 -4.12 -5.83
CA VAL A 17 7.26 -5.20 -6.10
C VAL A 17 7.28 -6.26 -5.02
N GLU A 18 8.47 -6.67 -4.56
CA GLU A 18 8.61 -7.63 -3.47
C GLU A 18 7.91 -7.13 -2.20
N HIS A 19 8.11 -5.86 -1.84
CA HIS A 19 7.42 -5.20 -0.73
C HIS A 19 5.90 -5.20 -0.94
N MET A 20 5.44 -4.79 -2.11
CA MET A 20 4.01 -4.75 -2.40
C MET A 20 3.38 -6.16 -2.45
N GLU A 21 4.16 -7.23 -2.68
CA GLU A 21 3.72 -8.62 -2.69
C GLU A 21 3.67 -9.27 -1.31
N HIS A 22 4.75 -9.15 -0.53
CA HIS A 22 5.00 -10.01 0.62
C HIS A 22 4.75 -9.31 1.97
N ASP A 23 4.77 -7.97 2.00
CA ASP A 23 4.55 -7.26 3.24
C ASP A 23 3.06 -7.21 3.58
N ASP A 24 2.77 -7.25 4.88
CA ASP A 24 1.42 -7.16 5.42
C ASP A 24 0.93 -5.70 5.33
N ILE A 25 0.57 -5.26 4.13
CA ILE A 25 0.03 -3.92 3.86
C ILE A 25 -1.15 -3.62 4.78
N ASP A 26 -1.99 -4.62 5.07
CA ASP A 26 -3.15 -4.44 5.93
C ASP A 26 -2.77 -4.07 7.37
N SER A 27 -1.59 -4.49 7.86
CA SER A 27 -1.13 -4.15 9.21
C SER A 27 -0.87 -2.65 9.41
N TYR A 28 -0.45 -1.94 8.36
CA TYR A 28 -0.11 -0.52 8.43
C TYR A 28 -1.02 0.39 7.60
N ALA A 29 -1.89 -0.18 6.78
CA ALA A 29 -2.98 0.53 6.10
C ALA A 29 -4.31 0.49 6.89
N ALA A 30 -4.26 0.24 8.21
CA ALA A 30 -5.44 0.23 9.08
C ALA A 30 -6.24 1.54 9.00
N ASN A 31 -5.56 2.68 8.84
CA ASN A 31 -6.22 3.99 8.67
C ASN A 31 -7.13 4.03 7.44
N CYS A 32 -6.86 3.24 6.40
CA CYS A 32 -7.72 3.18 5.22
C CYS A 32 -9.10 2.57 5.51
N LYS A 33 -9.31 1.94 6.67
CA LYS A 33 -10.63 1.45 7.11
C LYS A 33 -11.41 2.50 7.92
N ASN A 34 -10.86 3.69 8.10
CA ASN A 34 -11.55 4.77 8.82
C ASN A 34 -12.79 5.21 8.06
N THR A 35 -13.90 5.40 8.77
CA THR A 35 -15.22 5.69 8.19
C THR A 35 -15.31 6.98 7.38
N GLY A 36 -14.34 7.90 7.55
CA GLY A 36 -14.30 9.18 6.85
C GLY A 36 -12.89 9.58 6.43
N TYR A 37 -12.76 10.06 5.20
CA TYR A 37 -11.50 10.51 4.61
C TYR A 37 -11.50 12.03 4.49
N THR A 38 -10.34 12.64 4.70
CA THR A 38 -10.09 14.00 4.23
C THR A 38 -9.84 13.97 2.71
N ARG A 39 -9.95 15.12 2.05
CA ARG A 39 -9.64 15.26 0.63
C ARG A 39 -8.96 16.59 0.35
N GLU A 40 -8.26 16.65 -0.78
CA GLU A 40 -7.64 17.88 -1.26
C GLU A 40 -8.65 19.02 -1.38
N GLY A 41 -8.31 20.19 -0.81
CA GLY A 41 -9.21 21.36 -0.76
C GLY A 41 -10.41 21.23 0.20
N GLY A 42 -10.57 20.10 0.89
CA GLY A 42 -11.69 19.83 1.81
C GLY A 42 -11.49 20.29 3.26
N GLY A 43 -10.37 20.95 3.57
CA GLY A 43 -10.08 21.41 4.93
C GLY A 43 -10.01 20.26 5.95
N LYS A 44 -10.74 20.38 7.05
CA LYS A 44 -10.80 19.38 8.14
C LYS A 44 -12.02 18.46 8.06
N ASP A 45 -12.80 18.57 6.99
CA ASP A 45 -14.04 17.81 6.84
C ASP A 45 -13.74 16.36 6.47
N PHE A 46 -14.57 15.45 6.98
CA PHE A 46 -14.50 14.02 6.68
C PHE A 46 -15.63 13.64 5.72
N PHE A 47 -15.24 12.98 4.64
CA PHE A 47 -16.12 12.50 3.59
C PHE A 47 -16.24 10.98 3.67
N LYS A 48 -17.46 10.47 3.49
CA LYS A 48 -17.68 9.02 3.39
C LYS A 48 -16.90 8.48 2.19
N HIS A 49 -16.06 7.47 2.43
CA HIS A 49 -15.29 6.80 1.38
C HIS A 49 -16.03 5.58 0.82
N ASN A 50 -15.59 5.13 -0.36
CA ASN A 50 -16.03 3.88 -0.98
C ASN A 50 -14.91 2.82 -0.98
N GLU A 51 -15.22 1.63 -1.50
CA GLU A 51 -14.24 0.52 -1.55
C GLU A 51 -13.07 0.80 -2.50
N GLY A 52 -13.29 1.55 -3.57
CA GLY A 52 -12.23 2.02 -4.46
C GLY A 52 -11.30 3.01 -3.76
N ASP A 53 -11.85 3.94 -2.97
CA ASP A 53 -11.08 4.87 -2.14
C ASP A 53 -10.24 4.11 -1.11
N GLU A 54 -10.82 3.09 -0.44
CA GLU A 54 -10.11 2.24 0.51
C GLU A 54 -8.98 1.47 -0.17
N LEU A 55 -9.25 0.85 -1.31
CA LEU A 55 -8.25 0.11 -2.07
C LEU A 55 -7.09 1.03 -2.49
N MET A 56 -7.40 2.20 -3.03
CA MET A 56 -6.39 3.17 -3.45
C MET A 56 -5.59 3.70 -2.26
N CYS A 57 -6.25 3.94 -1.13
CA CYS A 57 -5.56 4.28 0.11
C CYS A 57 -4.58 3.18 0.52
N LYS A 58 -4.99 1.90 0.49
CA LYS A 58 -4.11 0.77 0.88
C LYS A 58 -2.90 0.65 -0.04
N LEU A 59 -3.11 0.67 -1.35
CA LEU A 59 -2.03 0.57 -2.34
C LEU A 59 -1.04 1.74 -2.20
N MET A 60 -1.55 2.96 -2.05
CA MET A 60 -0.73 4.15 -1.85
C MET A 60 0.01 4.12 -0.51
N THR A 61 -0.63 3.67 0.57
CA THR A 61 0.01 3.50 1.89
C THR A 61 1.13 2.46 1.82
N GLY A 62 0.91 1.33 1.14
CA GLY A 62 1.95 0.36 0.76
C GLY A 62 3.18 1.04 0.18
N ALA A 63 2.98 1.78 -0.90
CA ALA A 63 4.07 2.48 -1.57
C ALA A 63 4.79 3.50 -0.66
N LEU A 64 4.05 4.24 0.16
CA LEU A 64 4.64 5.22 1.10
C LEU A 64 5.49 4.56 2.20
N PHE A 65 5.12 3.35 2.64
CA PHE A 65 5.94 2.57 3.58
C PHE A 65 7.23 2.07 2.93
N PHE A 66 7.17 1.59 1.69
CA PHE A 66 8.37 1.25 0.91
C PHE A 66 9.34 2.42 0.80
N MET A 67 8.82 3.59 0.42
CA MET A 67 9.61 4.82 0.30
C MET A 67 10.37 5.14 1.60
N ASN A 68 9.69 4.98 2.74
CA ASN A 68 10.24 5.32 4.04
C ASN A 68 11.09 4.21 4.70
N ALA A 69 11.14 3.00 4.13
CA ALA A 69 11.76 1.84 4.78
C ALA A 69 13.22 2.09 5.19
N ASN A 70 14.03 2.78 4.38
CA ASN A 70 15.42 3.09 4.71
C ASN A 70 15.53 4.12 5.85
N SER A 71 14.74 5.20 5.78
CA SER A 71 14.75 6.24 6.80
C SER A 71 14.31 5.72 8.17
N TRP A 72 13.30 4.84 8.22
CA TRP A 72 12.82 4.27 9.48
C TRP A 72 13.72 3.16 10.04
N THR A 73 14.39 2.37 9.19
CA THR A 73 15.36 1.35 9.64
C THR A 73 16.63 1.98 10.18
N LYS A 74 17.17 3.01 9.52
CA LYS A 74 18.36 3.75 10.01
C LYS A 74 18.15 4.37 11.39
N ARG A 75 16.95 4.87 11.68
CA ARG A 75 16.59 5.42 12.99
C ARG A 75 16.70 4.38 14.11
N ARG A 76 16.40 3.11 13.83
CA ARG A 76 16.50 2.02 14.82
C ARG A 76 17.94 1.58 15.08
N GLY A 77 18.89 1.94 14.22
CA GLY A 77 20.25 1.41 14.24
C GLY A 77 21.40 2.41 14.39
N HIS A 78 21.14 3.73 14.54
CA HIS A 78 22.18 4.77 14.57
C HIS A 78 23.19 4.67 13.41
N MET A 79 22.72 4.38 12.18
CA MET A 79 23.59 4.23 11.01
C MET A 79 23.84 5.57 10.30
N VAL A 80 25.08 5.78 9.85
CA VAL A 80 25.50 6.92 9.02
C VAL A 80 24.85 6.82 7.63
N VAL A 81 24.40 7.95 7.09
CA VAL A 81 23.83 8.05 5.73
C VAL A 81 24.96 8.18 4.71
N SER A 82 24.95 7.34 3.68
CA SER A 82 25.88 7.42 2.54
C SER A 82 25.21 8.10 1.33
N ASN A 83 26.01 8.60 0.38
CA ASN A 83 25.51 9.18 -0.88
C ASN A 83 24.70 8.15 -1.72
N ASP A 84 25.03 6.87 -1.62
CA ASP A 84 24.27 5.78 -2.26
C ASP A 84 22.86 5.65 -1.66
N ASP A 85 22.72 5.90 -0.36
CA ASP A 85 21.41 5.89 0.28
C ASP A 85 20.54 7.07 -0.13
N GLU A 86 21.13 8.26 -0.32
CA GLU A 86 20.39 9.44 -0.78
C GLU A 86 19.85 9.22 -2.20
N LEU A 87 20.67 8.65 -3.10
CA LEU A 87 20.22 8.29 -4.44
C LEU A 87 19.08 7.25 -4.40
N LYS A 88 19.17 6.25 -3.53
CA LYS A 88 18.10 5.27 -3.33
C LYS A 88 16.81 5.92 -2.82
N GLU A 89 16.88 6.81 -1.84
CA GLU A 89 15.72 7.54 -1.31
C GLU A 89 15.04 8.37 -2.41
N TYR A 90 15.83 9.04 -3.25
CA TYR A 90 15.34 9.76 -4.41
C TYR A 90 14.64 8.85 -5.43
N VAL A 91 15.27 7.73 -5.81
CA VAL A 91 14.68 6.75 -6.74
C VAL A 91 13.38 6.18 -6.18
N ARG A 92 13.33 5.87 -4.88
CA ARG A 92 12.10 5.41 -4.23
C ARG A 92 10.99 6.45 -4.27
N CYS A 93 11.32 7.72 -4.03
CA CYS A 93 10.37 8.82 -4.18
C CYS A 93 9.80 8.90 -5.60
N ALA A 94 10.64 8.75 -6.63
CA ALA A 94 10.21 8.71 -8.02
C ALA A 94 9.29 7.52 -8.31
N ILE A 95 9.66 6.31 -7.86
CA ILE A 95 8.83 5.10 -7.99
C ILE A 95 7.44 5.31 -7.39
N VAL A 96 7.36 5.84 -6.17
CA VAL A 96 6.10 6.04 -5.47
C VAL A 96 5.22 7.11 -6.14
N ASN A 97 5.81 8.21 -6.61
CA ASN A 97 5.06 9.24 -7.33
C ASN A 97 4.58 8.76 -8.71
N ILE A 98 5.39 8.01 -9.44
CA ILE A 98 4.97 7.41 -10.72
C ILE A 98 3.90 6.35 -10.51
N PHE A 99 4.04 5.52 -9.47
CA PHE A 99 3.01 4.58 -9.06
C PHE A 99 1.70 5.29 -8.70
N MET A 100 1.76 6.43 -8.01
CA MET A 100 0.59 7.27 -7.75
C MET A 100 -0.12 7.68 -9.04
N TYR A 101 0.61 8.13 -10.07
CA TYR A 101 0.01 8.44 -11.37
C TYR A 101 -0.64 7.23 -12.02
N ILE A 102 0.00 6.04 -11.96
CA ILE A 102 -0.57 4.78 -12.46
C ILE A 102 -1.89 4.45 -11.73
N LEU A 103 -1.94 4.62 -10.40
CA LEU A 103 -3.16 4.42 -9.62
C LEU A 103 -4.29 5.37 -10.06
N LEU A 104 -3.95 6.64 -10.32
CA LEU A 104 -4.91 7.67 -10.76
C LEU A 104 -5.36 7.51 -12.22
N GLU A 105 -4.59 6.82 -13.04
CA GLU A 105 -4.97 6.41 -14.41
C GLU A 105 -5.77 5.09 -14.44
N SER A 106 -5.77 4.33 -13.35
CA SER A 106 -6.43 3.02 -13.29
C SER A 106 -7.97 3.14 -13.27
N PRO A 107 -8.72 2.06 -13.61
CA PRO A 107 -10.18 2.03 -13.50
C PRO A 107 -10.70 2.28 -12.07
N CYS A 108 -9.86 2.01 -11.07
CA CYS A 108 -10.15 2.18 -9.65
C CYS A 108 -9.76 3.57 -9.11
N ARG A 109 -9.39 4.51 -10.00
CA ARG A 109 -8.84 5.82 -9.64
C ARG A 109 -9.61 6.49 -8.49
N SER A 110 -8.86 6.95 -7.50
CA SER A 110 -9.40 7.76 -6.41
C SER A 110 -8.37 8.78 -5.94
N GLN A 111 -8.63 10.06 -6.22
CA GLN A 111 -7.83 11.16 -5.67
C GLN A 111 -7.97 11.25 -4.15
N MET A 112 -9.16 10.96 -3.61
CA MET A 112 -9.41 11.01 -2.17
C MET A 112 -8.65 9.91 -1.43
N GLY A 113 -8.67 8.67 -1.93
CA GLY A 113 -7.91 7.56 -1.32
C GLY A 113 -6.40 7.80 -1.35
N VAL A 114 -5.88 8.25 -2.49
CA VAL A 114 -4.46 8.63 -2.61
C VAL A 114 -4.11 9.78 -1.66
N TYR A 115 -4.90 10.85 -1.64
CA TYR A 115 -4.67 11.99 -0.76
C TYR A 115 -4.67 11.57 0.72
N TYR A 116 -5.64 10.75 1.11
CA TYR A 116 -5.80 10.30 2.49
C TYR A 116 -4.62 9.42 2.94
N ALA A 117 -4.08 8.57 2.07
CA ALA A 117 -2.86 7.82 2.35
C ALA A 117 -1.66 8.75 2.63
N TRP A 118 -1.45 9.75 1.77
CA TRP A 118 -0.40 10.74 1.99
C TRP A 118 -0.59 11.52 3.29
N GLU A 119 -1.82 11.97 3.59
CA GLU A 119 -2.13 12.70 4.80
C GLU A 119 -1.85 11.86 6.06
N THR A 120 -2.31 10.61 6.08
CA THR A 120 -2.16 9.71 7.23
C THR A 120 -0.70 9.33 7.48
N VAL A 121 0.08 9.03 6.44
CA VAL A 121 1.51 8.76 6.58
C VAL A 121 2.27 10.03 7.01
N THR A 122 1.90 11.21 6.49
CA THR A 122 2.51 12.48 6.92
C THR A 122 2.28 12.73 8.41
N LYS A 123 1.06 12.47 8.92
CA LYS A 123 0.75 12.55 10.35
C LYS A 123 1.57 11.56 11.17
N MET A 124 1.72 10.33 10.68
CA MET A 124 2.56 9.32 11.33
C MET A 124 4.03 9.73 11.40
N GLU A 125 4.53 10.42 10.36
CA GLU A 125 5.89 10.91 10.34
C GLU A 125 6.18 12.01 11.37
N ALA A 126 5.15 12.63 11.98
CA ALA A 126 5.35 13.53 13.11
C ALA A 126 6.03 12.83 14.30
N ASP A 127 5.69 11.56 14.53
CA ASP A 127 6.28 10.72 15.57
C ASP A 127 7.43 9.84 15.04
N MET A 128 7.40 9.51 13.75
CA MET A 128 8.41 8.69 13.08
C MET A 128 8.94 9.37 11.81
N PRO A 129 9.84 10.36 11.95
CA PRO A 129 10.30 11.17 10.82
C PRO A 129 10.72 10.34 9.61
N GLY A 130 10.10 10.63 8.47
CA GLY A 130 10.36 9.99 7.18
C GLY A 130 10.69 11.01 6.10
N LEU A 131 10.62 10.59 4.84
CA LEU A 131 11.03 11.39 3.70
C LEU A 131 10.06 12.52 3.38
N ILE A 132 8.80 12.45 3.83
CA ILE A 132 7.78 13.47 3.58
C ILE A 132 8.05 14.70 4.45
N THR A 133 8.14 14.49 5.76
CA THR A 133 8.36 15.54 6.77
C THR A 133 9.77 16.13 6.71
N LYS A 134 10.76 15.36 6.22
CA LYS A 134 12.09 15.89 5.88
C LYS A 134 12.10 16.78 4.64
N GLY A 135 11.03 16.77 3.83
CA GLY A 135 10.94 17.49 2.57
C GLY A 135 11.72 16.86 1.41
N THR A 136 12.27 15.66 1.59
CA THR A 136 13.03 14.93 0.56
C THR A 136 12.10 14.35 -0.51
N CYS A 137 10.88 13.98 -0.14
CA CYS A 137 9.86 13.52 -1.09
C CYS A 137 8.55 14.27 -0.88
N GLN A 138 7.96 14.75 -1.97
CA GLN A 138 6.67 15.47 -1.95
C GLN A 138 5.67 14.78 -2.88
N ARG A 139 4.39 14.85 -2.52
CA ARG A 139 3.31 14.25 -3.30
C ARG A 139 3.21 14.91 -4.68
N GLY A 140 3.24 14.11 -5.73
CA GLY A 140 3.20 14.55 -7.12
C GLY A 140 4.48 15.22 -7.60
N VAL A 141 5.57 15.13 -6.84
CA VAL A 141 6.84 15.76 -7.18
C VAL A 141 7.94 14.72 -7.11
N PHE A 142 8.62 14.53 -8.24
CA PHE A 142 9.88 13.83 -8.31
C PHE A 142 10.73 14.53 -9.37
N THR A 143 12.04 14.47 -9.21
CA THR A 143 12.93 14.97 -10.25
C THR A 143 13.23 13.82 -11.21
N ASP A 144 13.10 14.08 -12.50
CA ASP A 144 13.40 13.09 -13.53
C ASP A 144 14.87 13.18 -13.93
N ILE A 145 15.61 12.08 -13.76
CA ILE A 145 17.02 12.02 -14.16
C ILE A 145 17.06 11.60 -15.63
N GLN A 146 17.38 12.56 -16.48
CA GLN A 146 17.46 12.35 -17.93
C GLN A 146 18.90 12.40 -18.43
N THR A 147 19.26 11.45 -19.27
CA THR A 147 20.47 11.48 -20.11
C THR A 147 20.09 11.08 -21.54
N LYS A 148 21.03 11.16 -22.50
CA LYS A 148 20.75 10.77 -23.90
C LYS A 148 20.21 9.34 -24.07
N GLU A 149 20.50 8.46 -23.13
CA GLU A 149 20.23 7.01 -23.22
C GLU A 149 19.31 6.52 -22.10
N PHE A 150 18.90 7.39 -21.18
CA PHE A 150 18.16 7.03 -19.98
C PHE A 150 17.16 8.10 -19.58
N ASP A 151 15.92 7.68 -19.37
CA ASP A 151 14.81 8.49 -18.87
C ASP A 151 14.20 7.70 -17.71
N MET A 152 14.35 8.25 -16.49
CA MET A 152 13.97 7.54 -15.27
C MET A 152 12.46 7.37 -15.18
N GLU A 153 11.71 8.42 -15.51
CA GLU A 153 10.25 8.40 -15.52
C GLU A 153 9.71 7.32 -16.46
N GLN A 154 10.14 7.35 -17.72
CA GLN A 154 9.72 6.39 -18.74
C GLN A 154 10.13 4.98 -18.37
N MET A 155 11.33 4.78 -17.82
CA MET A 155 11.79 3.47 -17.39
C MET A 155 10.91 2.92 -16.25
N ILE A 156 10.68 3.70 -15.20
CA ILE A 156 9.84 3.30 -14.07
C ILE A 156 8.41 3.03 -14.53
N LYS A 157 7.83 3.94 -15.32
CA LYS A 157 6.46 3.83 -15.84
C LYS A 157 6.30 2.55 -16.67
N ASN A 158 7.18 2.34 -17.65
CA ASN A 158 7.15 1.16 -18.51
C ASN A 158 7.34 -0.12 -17.68
N TRP A 159 8.25 -0.11 -16.71
CA TRP A 159 8.48 -1.28 -15.88
C TRP A 159 7.27 -1.63 -15.03
N LEU A 160 6.66 -0.66 -14.34
CA LEU A 160 5.50 -0.87 -13.49
C LEU A 160 4.25 -1.28 -14.27
N GLN A 161 4.00 -0.67 -15.44
CA GLN A 161 2.85 -0.99 -16.29
C GLN A 161 2.96 -2.38 -16.93
N ASN A 162 4.18 -2.84 -17.23
CA ASN A 162 4.41 -4.16 -17.83
C ASN A 162 4.68 -5.26 -16.80
N ASN A 163 4.83 -4.91 -15.51
CA ASN A 163 5.04 -5.90 -14.46
C ASN A 163 3.73 -6.67 -14.19
N ALA A 164 3.75 -7.98 -14.42
CA ALA A 164 2.58 -8.85 -14.30
C ALA A 164 1.98 -8.87 -12.89
N THR A 165 2.79 -8.70 -11.84
CA THR A 165 2.29 -8.60 -10.46
C THR A 165 1.54 -7.30 -10.24
N VAL A 166 2.19 -6.16 -10.53
CA VAL A 166 1.60 -4.83 -10.30
C VAL A 166 0.31 -4.70 -11.11
N LYS A 167 0.38 -5.07 -12.39
CA LYS A 167 -0.77 -5.13 -13.28
C LYS A 167 -1.82 -6.12 -12.77
N GLY A 168 -1.42 -7.32 -12.37
CA GLY A 168 -2.30 -8.35 -11.84
C GLY A 168 -3.07 -7.91 -10.60
N LYS A 169 -2.44 -7.14 -9.71
CA LYS A 169 -3.09 -6.56 -8.53
C LYS A 169 -4.05 -5.44 -8.89
N ILE A 170 -3.63 -4.46 -9.70
CA ILE A 170 -4.48 -3.32 -10.06
C ILE A 170 -5.64 -3.74 -10.98
N GLU A 171 -5.42 -4.73 -11.84
CA GLU A 171 -6.37 -5.18 -12.84
C GLU A 171 -7.13 -6.46 -12.49
N ALA A 172 -6.89 -7.05 -11.31
CA ALA A 172 -7.56 -8.27 -10.88
C ALA A 172 -9.08 -8.12 -11.04
N PRO A 173 -9.78 -9.12 -11.62
CA PRO A 173 -11.23 -9.04 -11.84
C PRO A 173 -12.02 -8.72 -10.57
N ALA A 174 -11.61 -9.27 -9.42
CA ALA A 174 -12.20 -8.96 -8.12
C ALA A 174 -12.05 -7.46 -7.77
N ILE A 175 -10.88 -6.88 -8.02
CA ILE A 175 -10.62 -5.45 -7.79
C ILE A 175 -11.40 -4.59 -8.79
N LYS A 176 -11.37 -4.92 -10.09
CA LYS A 176 -12.16 -4.24 -11.11
C LYS A 176 -13.66 -4.26 -10.77
N SER A 177 -14.18 -5.38 -10.27
CA SER A 177 -15.58 -5.51 -9.86
C SER A 177 -15.94 -4.57 -8.71
N LYS A 178 -15.09 -4.48 -7.67
CA LYS A 178 -15.28 -3.56 -6.53
C LYS A 178 -15.25 -2.10 -6.96
N CYS A 179 -14.37 -1.77 -7.90
CA CYS A 179 -14.26 -0.42 -8.44
C CYS A 179 -15.41 -0.04 -9.38
N THR A 180 -16.07 -1.02 -10.00
CA THR A 180 -17.18 -0.80 -10.95
C THR A 180 -18.55 -0.89 -10.28
N GLN A 181 -18.71 -1.63 -9.19
CA GLN A 181 -20.00 -1.89 -8.53
C GLN A 181 -20.73 -0.60 -8.12
N ARG A 182 -20.03 0.45 -7.68
CA ARG A 182 -20.69 1.73 -7.36
C ARG A 182 -20.90 2.67 -8.55
N LEU A 183 -20.25 2.45 -9.70
CA LEU A 183 -20.55 3.27 -10.88
C LEU A 183 -21.96 2.96 -11.39
N GLN A 184 -22.41 1.71 -11.25
CA GLN A 184 -23.77 1.28 -11.61
C GLN A 184 -24.80 1.84 -10.62
N ASP A 185 -24.49 1.88 -9.32
CA ASP A 185 -25.34 2.50 -8.30
C ASP A 185 -25.46 4.03 -8.45
N LEU A 186 -24.48 4.69 -9.08
CA LEU A 186 -24.54 6.12 -9.42
C LEU A 186 -25.27 6.40 -10.75
N VAL A 187 -25.36 5.41 -11.65
CA VAL A 187 -26.03 5.54 -12.96
C VAL A 187 -27.49 5.06 -12.90
N SER A 188 -27.87 4.26 -11.89
CA SER A 188 -29.25 3.81 -11.67
C SER A 188 -30.14 4.80 -10.88
N GLY A 189 -29.77 6.08 -10.81
CA GLY A 189 -30.62 7.16 -10.33
C GLY A 189 -31.80 7.46 -11.27
N THR A 190 -32.75 6.53 -11.40
CA THR A 190 -34.03 6.79 -12.08
C THR A 190 -35.04 7.33 -11.07
N LYS A 191 -35.61 8.49 -11.40
CA LYS A 191 -36.74 9.19 -10.76
C LYS A 191 -37.73 8.27 -10.01
N GLY A 192 -38.04 8.61 -8.74
CA GLY A 192 -39.25 8.12 -8.07
C GLY A 192 -39.31 8.34 -6.56
N THR A 193 -39.99 9.42 -6.15
CA THR A 193 -40.85 9.59 -4.95
C THR A 193 -40.42 9.08 -3.57
N ASN A 194 -40.33 10.03 -2.64
CA ASN A 194 -40.39 9.93 -1.18
C ASN A 194 -41.02 8.65 -0.60
N THR A 195 -40.32 8.01 0.35
CA THR A 195 -40.86 7.65 1.67
C THR A 195 -39.70 7.33 2.61
N MET A 196 -39.79 7.85 3.84
CA MET A 196 -38.94 7.49 4.96
C MET A 196 -39.31 6.09 5.46
N ASP A 197 -38.32 5.42 6.05
CA ASP A 197 -38.40 4.22 6.88
C ASP A 197 -38.17 2.88 6.18
N GLU A 198 -36.92 2.38 6.22
CA GLU A 198 -36.67 0.95 6.42
C GLU A 198 -35.25 0.72 6.95
N GLN A 199 -35.17 0.12 8.13
CA GLN A 199 -33.94 -0.38 8.74
C GLN A 199 -33.34 -1.48 7.84
N ILE A 200 -32.30 -1.15 7.08
CA ILE A 200 -31.56 -2.16 6.32
C ILE A 200 -30.51 -2.79 7.25
N GLU A 201 -30.79 -4.04 7.64
CA GLU A 201 -29.93 -4.95 8.38
C GLU A 201 -28.55 -5.10 7.71
N LEU A 202 -27.58 -4.34 8.21
CA LEU A 202 -26.20 -4.33 7.76
C LEU A 202 -25.40 -5.40 8.52
N LYS A 203 -25.68 -6.71 8.34
CA LYS A 203 -24.93 -7.76 9.06
C LYS A 203 -24.53 -9.00 8.28
N THR A 204 -25.04 -9.24 7.07
CA THR A 204 -24.84 -10.56 6.44
C THR A 204 -23.73 -10.56 5.37
N THR A 205 -23.47 -9.42 4.73
CA THR A 205 -22.53 -9.36 3.58
C THR A 205 -21.05 -9.26 3.99
N GLU A 206 -20.73 -8.70 5.17
CA GLU A 206 -19.33 -8.58 5.64
C GLU A 206 -18.68 -9.93 6.00
N LYS A 207 -19.47 -10.94 6.37
CA LYS A 207 -18.94 -12.24 6.81
C LYS A 207 -18.47 -13.13 5.66
N HIS A 208 -19.09 -13.05 4.48
CA HIS A 208 -18.77 -13.96 3.37
C HIS A 208 -17.57 -13.51 2.52
N VAL A 209 -17.26 -12.22 2.46
CA VAL A 209 -16.13 -11.73 1.63
C VAL A 209 -14.77 -11.99 2.29
N ILE A 210 -14.72 -12.17 3.61
CA ILE A 210 -13.49 -12.52 4.35
C ILE A 210 -13.11 -14.00 4.16
N GLU A 211 -14.07 -14.89 3.88
CA GLU A 211 -13.82 -16.31 3.64
C GLU A 211 -13.26 -16.57 2.23
N ASP A 212 -13.68 -15.81 1.22
CA ASP A 212 -13.24 -16.00 -0.17
C ASP A 212 -11.83 -15.45 -0.49
N LEU A 213 -11.25 -14.63 0.39
CA LEU A 213 -9.90 -14.07 0.23
C LEU A 213 -8.83 -14.83 1.02
N ARG A 214 -9.18 -15.90 1.73
CA ARG A 214 -8.23 -16.74 2.46
C ARG A 214 -7.71 -17.83 1.52
N PRO A 215 -6.46 -17.77 1.02
CA PRO A 215 -5.85 -18.96 0.43
C PRO A 215 -5.78 -20.07 1.50
N GLU A 216 -5.90 -21.33 1.06
CA GLU A 216 -5.76 -22.56 1.87
C GLU A 216 -4.34 -22.75 2.47
N THR A 217 -3.82 -21.76 3.21
CA THR A 217 -2.55 -21.88 3.95
C THR A 217 -2.76 -22.01 5.46
N THR A 218 -4.00 -21.85 5.95
CA THR A 218 -4.32 -21.92 7.39
C THR A 218 -4.12 -23.32 7.99
N HIS A 219 -4.11 -24.38 7.17
CA HIS A 219 -3.84 -25.75 7.67
C HIS A 219 -2.35 -26.00 7.97
N ARG A 220 -1.41 -25.26 7.36
CA ARG A 220 0.04 -25.48 7.57
C ARG A 220 0.60 -24.71 8.76
N THR A 221 0.13 -23.50 9.01
CA THR A 221 0.55 -22.67 10.15
C THR A 221 0.10 -23.27 11.49
N HIS A 222 -1.10 -23.87 11.55
CA HIS A 222 -1.58 -24.54 12.75
C HIS A 222 -0.77 -25.80 13.08
N LEU A 223 -0.34 -26.56 12.07
CA LEU A 223 0.53 -27.73 12.22
C LEU A 223 1.97 -27.35 12.61
N GLN A 224 2.51 -26.23 12.11
CA GLN A 224 3.81 -25.72 12.53
C GLN A 224 3.78 -25.17 13.96
N GLN A 225 2.73 -24.46 14.36
CA GLN A 225 2.56 -23.98 15.74
C GLN A 225 2.35 -25.13 16.73
N GLN A 226 1.58 -26.16 16.38
CA GLN A 226 1.45 -27.37 17.21
C GLN A 226 2.77 -28.15 17.34
N ARG A 227 3.57 -28.25 16.27
CA ARG A 227 4.91 -28.88 16.33
C ARG A 227 5.90 -28.08 17.18
N LEU A 228 5.87 -26.75 17.11
CA LEU A 228 6.70 -25.87 17.93
C LEU A 228 6.29 -25.93 19.42
N GLN A 229 4.99 -25.99 19.73
CA GLN A 229 4.49 -26.15 21.09
C GLN A 229 4.82 -27.55 21.67
N HIS A 230 4.73 -28.61 20.87
CA HIS A 230 5.15 -29.95 21.28
C HIS A 230 6.66 -30.04 21.56
N HIS A 231 7.51 -29.39 20.76
CA HIS A 231 8.95 -29.31 21.02
C HIS A 231 9.26 -28.53 22.30
N ARG A 232 8.55 -27.43 22.56
CA ARG A 232 8.71 -26.62 23.78
C ARG A 232 8.32 -27.40 25.04
N HIS A 233 7.20 -28.13 25.02
CA HIS A 233 6.81 -28.99 26.14
C HIS A 233 7.76 -30.17 26.37
N ARG A 234 8.39 -30.70 25.32
CA ARG A 234 9.38 -31.79 25.46
C ARG A 234 10.68 -31.30 26.08
N GLN A 235 11.16 -30.10 25.73
CA GLN A 235 12.36 -29.49 26.31
C GLN A 235 12.18 -29.09 27.79
N VAL A 236 10.99 -28.61 28.18
CA VAL A 236 10.69 -28.30 29.59
C VAL A 236 10.65 -29.56 30.44
N ARG A 237 10.12 -30.69 29.93
CA ARG A 237 10.14 -31.98 30.65
C ARG A 237 11.53 -32.60 30.80
N THR A 238 12.46 -32.36 29.86
CA THR A 238 13.84 -32.85 29.99
C THR A 238 14.70 -32.02 30.95
N ASN A 239 14.40 -30.72 31.10
CA ASN A 239 15.11 -29.86 32.05
C ASN A 239 14.57 -29.95 33.48
N GLY A 240 13.30 -30.36 33.69
CA GLY A 240 12.72 -30.57 35.01
C GLY A 240 13.09 -31.90 35.70
N ARG A 241 13.96 -32.73 35.09
CA ARG A 241 14.40 -34.03 35.63
C ARG A 241 15.88 -34.07 36.06
N LYS A 242 16.52 -32.89 36.10
CA LYS A 242 17.94 -32.71 36.48
C LYS A 242 18.13 -31.90 37.77
N HIS A 243 17.15 -31.92 38.67
CA HIS A 243 17.31 -31.49 40.06
C HIS A 243 16.81 -32.59 40.99
#